data_AF-A0A6P4J3Q8-F1
#
_entry.id   AF-A0A6P4J3Q8-F1
#
_cell.length_a   1.000
_cell.length_b   1.000
_cell.length_c   1.000
_cell.angle_alpha   90.00
_cell.angle_beta   90.00
_cell.angle_gamma   90.00
#
_symmetry.space_group_name_H-M   'P 1'
#
loop_
_entity.id
_entity.type
_entity.pdbx_description
1 polymer ?
#
loop_
_entity_poly.entity_id
_entity_poly.type
_entity_poly.pdbx_seq_one_letter_code
_entity_poly.pdbx_strand_id
1 'polypeptide(L)'
;MSQVEETPVIDGVATGAGSPEQAAAVAVAADASETERLVKLIIAMGYPESEARLSLARCSNNVQKAVQLLVEGADEDDNGESRRRRRCRRSLKKLRSTLLGDPCATDDAIVQLMREQSSALAFADMIRENSDQVMKLLVAREDSEAEVLEEQVELKLTEEEEEEEASDEGDISPASSAESSPPSN
;
A
#
# COMPACT_ATOMS: atom_id res chain seq x y z
N MET A 1 -68.11 38.18 22.37
CA MET A 1 -66.88 38.99 22.45
C MET A 1 -65.74 37.99 22.36
N SER A 2 -65.26 37.67 21.16
CA SER A 2 -64.20 38.39 20.43
C SER A 2 -62.92 38.39 21.27
N GLN A 3 -61.79 37.83 20.85
CA GLN A 3 -61.12 38.11 19.58
C GLN A 3 -60.31 36.91 19.07
N VAL A 4 -60.13 36.93 17.74
CA VAL A 4 -59.33 36.06 16.89
C VAL A 4 -58.01 36.81 16.65
N GLU A 5 -56.85 36.18 16.85
CA GLU A 5 -55.54 36.68 16.39
C GLU A 5 -54.86 35.50 15.67
N GLU A 6 -54.95 35.46 14.34
CA GLU A 6 -53.98 36.02 13.38
C GLU A 6 -52.69 35.21 13.26
N THR A 7 -52.71 34.31 12.28
CA THR A 7 -51.56 33.65 11.67
C THR A 7 -50.75 34.64 10.82
N PRO A 8 -49.42 34.68 10.91
CA PRO A 8 -48.61 35.22 9.83
C PRO A 8 -48.39 34.13 8.77
N VAL A 9 -49.04 34.34 7.63
CA VAL A 9 -48.67 33.76 6.33
C VAL A 9 -47.27 34.28 6.00
N ILE A 10 -46.28 33.38 5.90
CA ILE A 10 -44.96 33.74 5.39
C ILE A 10 -45.01 33.60 3.88
N ASP A 11 -44.99 34.76 3.23
CA ASP A 11 -44.91 34.95 1.78
C ASP A 11 -43.62 34.39 1.19
N GLY A 12 -43.69 34.11 -0.12
CA GLY A 12 -42.76 33.31 -0.87
C GLY A 12 -41.30 33.78 -0.90
N VAL A 13 -40.42 32.81 -1.12
CA VAL A 13 -39.12 33.06 -1.76
C VAL A 13 -39.08 32.25 -3.05
N ALA A 14 -38.80 33.01 -4.09
CA ALA A 14 -38.84 32.64 -5.49
C ALA A 14 -38.02 31.40 -5.83
N THR A 15 -38.55 30.65 -6.78
CA THR A 15 -37.87 29.70 -7.66
C THR A 15 -36.80 30.45 -8.47
N GLY A 16 -35.71 30.84 -7.82
CA GLY A 16 -34.51 31.34 -8.46
C GLY A 16 -33.69 30.15 -8.96
N ALA A 17 -33.26 30.18 -10.21
CA ALA A 17 -32.28 29.26 -10.76
C ALA A 17 -31.04 29.26 -9.84
N GLY A 18 -30.94 28.23 -9.00
CA GLY A 18 -29.95 28.11 -7.95
C GLY A 18 -28.56 28.08 -8.55
N SER A 19 -27.71 28.99 -8.08
CA SER A 19 -26.26 28.88 -8.26
C SER A 19 -25.80 27.50 -7.79
N PRO A 20 -24.92 26.79 -8.52
CA PRO A 20 -24.45 25.45 -8.15
C PRO A 20 -23.86 25.39 -6.72
N GLU A 21 -23.40 26.52 -6.20
CA GLU A 21 -22.86 26.67 -4.85
C GLU A 21 -23.90 26.40 -3.74
N GLN A 22 -25.18 26.73 -3.97
CA GLN A 22 -26.24 26.50 -3.00
C GLN A 22 -26.73 25.04 -3.01
N ALA A 23 -26.69 24.37 -4.16
CA ALA A 23 -27.01 22.94 -4.25
C ALA A 23 -25.96 22.09 -3.53
N ALA A 24 -24.67 22.47 -3.62
CA ALA A 24 -23.58 21.81 -2.91
C ALA A 24 -23.71 21.97 -1.38
N ALA A 25 -24.05 23.16 -0.88
CA ALA A 25 -24.20 23.40 0.55
C ALA A 25 -25.34 22.57 1.18
N VAL A 26 -26.44 22.38 0.46
CA VAL A 26 -27.59 21.57 0.93
C VAL A 26 -27.25 20.08 0.96
N ALA A 27 -26.50 19.58 -0.03
CA ALA A 27 -26.03 18.19 -0.04
C ALA A 27 -25.09 17.91 1.14
N VAL A 28 -24.11 18.80 1.39
CA VAL A 28 -23.17 18.66 2.51
C VAL A 28 -23.88 18.70 3.88
N ALA A 29 -24.93 19.53 4.03
CA ALA A 29 -25.70 19.57 5.26
C ALA A 29 -26.53 18.29 5.50
N ALA A 30 -27.05 17.67 4.44
CA ALA A 30 -27.76 16.40 4.52
C ALA A 30 -26.79 15.27 4.93
N ASP A 31 -25.62 15.20 4.31
CA ASP A 31 -24.57 14.22 4.62
C ASP A 31 -24.06 14.39 6.07
N ALA A 32 -23.95 15.61 6.57
CA ALA A 32 -23.60 15.88 7.97
C ALA A 32 -24.65 15.31 8.95
N SER A 33 -25.94 15.45 8.64
CA SER A 33 -27.00 14.91 9.49
C SER A 33 -27.06 13.37 9.48
N GLU A 34 -26.70 12.76 8.35
CA GLU A 34 -26.65 11.31 8.20
C GLU A 34 -25.45 10.71 8.94
N THR A 35 -24.27 11.32 8.79
CA THR A 35 -23.06 10.92 9.52
C THR A 35 -23.24 10.96 11.03
N GLU A 36 -23.92 11.96 11.58
CA GLU A 36 -24.25 12.02 13.01
C GLU A 36 -25.11 10.84 13.49
N ARG A 37 -26.03 10.35 12.66
CA ARG A 37 -26.84 9.15 13.00
C ARG A 37 -25.98 7.90 13.03
N LEU A 38 -25.06 7.75 12.09
CA LEU A 38 -24.13 6.62 12.03
C LEU A 38 -23.14 6.63 13.21
N VAL A 39 -22.64 7.80 13.58
CA VAL A 39 -21.79 7.99 14.77
C VAL A 39 -22.53 7.55 16.03
N LYS A 40 -23.79 7.95 16.21
CA LYS A 40 -24.63 7.54 17.36
C LYS A 40 -24.82 6.02 17.42
N LEU A 41 -24.94 5.35 16.28
CA LEU A 41 -25.05 3.89 16.21
C LEU A 41 -23.76 3.20 16.72
N ILE A 42 -22.60 3.71 16.31
CA ILE A 42 -21.30 3.18 16.76
C ILE A 42 -21.06 3.46 18.25
N ILE A 43 -21.46 4.64 18.74
CA ILE A 43 -21.42 4.95 20.18
C ILE A 43 -22.32 4.01 20.98
N ALA A 44 -23.51 3.67 20.47
CA ALA A 44 -24.42 2.72 21.12
C ALA A 44 -23.84 1.30 21.24
N MET A 45 -22.84 0.96 20.41
CA MET A 45 -22.07 -0.29 20.53
C MET A 45 -20.94 -0.24 21.57
N GLY A 46 -20.70 0.93 22.18
CA GLY A 46 -19.72 1.11 23.25
C GLY A 46 -18.39 1.71 22.81
N TYR A 47 -18.27 2.13 21.54
CA TYR A 47 -17.06 2.79 21.03
C TYR A 47 -17.07 4.29 21.32
N PRO A 48 -15.90 4.92 21.54
CA PRO A 48 -15.82 6.36 21.78
C PRO A 48 -16.16 7.16 20.51
N GLU A 49 -16.78 8.32 20.69
CA GLU A 49 -17.21 9.20 19.60
C GLU A 49 -16.05 9.63 18.69
N SER A 50 -14.88 9.89 19.27
CA SER A 50 -13.68 10.31 18.53
C SER A 50 -13.24 9.26 17.52
N GLU A 51 -13.24 7.99 17.91
CA GLU A 51 -12.84 6.87 17.04
C GLU A 51 -13.95 6.56 16.04
N ALA A 52 -15.22 6.60 16.47
CA ALA A 52 -16.37 6.39 15.59
C ALA A 52 -16.38 7.35 14.39
N ARG A 53 -16.15 8.65 14.63
CA ARG A 53 -16.06 9.68 13.58
C ARG A 53 -14.90 9.41 12.62
N LEU A 54 -13.74 9.04 13.17
CA LEU A 54 -12.52 8.82 12.39
C LEU A 54 -12.64 7.57 11.51
N SER A 55 -13.15 6.46 12.06
CA SER A 55 -13.37 5.22 11.32
C SER A 55 -14.46 5.37 10.24
N LEU A 56 -15.54 6.11 10.51
CA LEU A 56 -16.55 6.40 9.48
C LEU A 56 -15.99 7.26 8.35
N ALA A 57 -15.16 8.26 8.66
CA ALA A 57 -14.50 9.07 7.66
C ALA A 57 -13.57 8.23 6.75
N ARG A 58 -12.82 7.29 7.33
CA ARG A 58 -11.97 6.35 6.58
C ARG A 58 -12.78 5.37 5.72
N CYS A 59 -13.94 4.93 6.22
CA CYS A 59 -14.77 3.94 5.57
C CYS A 59 -15.87 4.50 4.67
N SER A 60 -15.79 5.77 4.24
CA SER A 60 -16.82 6.41 3.40
C SER A 60 -18.23 6.25 3.96
N ASN A 61 -18.38 6.47 5.27
CA ASN A 61 -19.64 6.33 6.02
C ASN A 61 -20.22 4.90 6.06
N ASN A 62 -19.42 3.87 5.80
CA ASN A 62 -19.85 2.47 5.96
C ASN A 62 -19.65 1.98 7.40
N VAL A 63 -20.76 1.72 8.11
CA VAL A 63 -20.73 1.28 9.52
C VAL A 63 -20.06 -0.09 9.68
N GLN A 64 -20.31 -1.05 8.79
CA GLN A 64 -19.72 -2.39 8.91
C GLN A 64 -18.20 -2.34 8.85
N LYS A 65 -17.66 -1.60 7.86
CA LYS A 65 -16.22 -1.39 7.73
C LYS A 65 -15.64 -0.57 8.89
N ALA A 66 -16.36 0.45 9.35
CA ALA A 66 -15.91 1.26 10.47
C ALA A 66 -15.80 0.44 11.76
N VAL A 67 -16.78 -0.45 12.03
CA VAL A 67 -16.71 -1.38 13.17
C VAL A 67 -15.59 -2.38 13.00
N GLN A 68 -15.40 -2.92 11.78
CA GLN A 68 -14.30 -3.82 11.49
C GLN A 68 -12.94 -3.18 11.81
N LEU A 69 -12.71 -1.94 11.35
CA LEU A 69 -11.50 -1.17 11.69
C LEU A 69 -11.33 -0.91 13.20
N LEU A 70 -12.43 -0.72 13.94
CA LEU A 70 -12.39 -0.53 15.39
C LEU A 70 -12.08 -1.84 16.15
N VAL A 71 -12.50 -2.98 15.61
CA VAL A 71 -12.28 -4.31 16.20
C VAL A 71 -10.90 -4.87 15.86
N GLU A 72 -10.50 -4.77 14.59
CA GLU A 72 -9.24 -5.32 14.08
C GLU A 72 -8.04 -4.39 14.37
N GLY A 73 -8.30 -3.13 14.73
CA GLY A 73 -7.26 -2.11 14.86
C GLY A 73 -6.94 -1.49 13.51
N ALA A 74 -6.25 -0.34 13.53
CA ALA A 74 -5.94 0.46 12.33
C ALA A 74 -4.86 -0.17 11.42
N ASP A 75 -4.77 -1.50 11.36
CA ASP A 75 -3.71 -2.24 10.70
C ASP A 75 -3.93 -2.34 9.17
N GLU A 76 -5.09 -1.88 8.65
CA GLU A 76 -5.39 -1.97 7.22
C GLU A 76 -4.55 -1.04 6.31
N ASP A 77 -3.88 -0.01 6.86
CA ASP A 77 -2.94 0.81 6.06
C ASP A 77 -1.58 0.10 5.85
N ASP A 78 -1.31 -1.01 6.54
CA ASP A 78 0.01 -1.64 6.52
C ASP A 78 0.22 -2.58 5.31
N ASN A 79 -0.85 -3.03 4.64
CA ASN A 79 -0.69 -4.06 3.59
C ASN A 79 0.07 -3.57 2.34
N GLY A 80 -0.06 -2.28 2.00
CA GLY A 80 0.68 -1.66 0.90
C GLY A 80 2.09 -1.20 1.31
N GLU A 81 2.19 -0.61 2.50
CA GLU A 81 3.44 -0.09 3.03
C GLU A 81 4.41 -1.21 3.42
N SER A 82 3.92 -2.30 4.02
CA SER A 82 4.70 -3.50 4.31
C SER A 82 5.32 -4.11 3.06
N ARG A 83 4.59 -4.19 1.94
CA ARG A 83 5.14 -4.72 0.68
C ARG A 83 6.24 -3.82 0.11
N ARG A 84 6.05 -2.50 0.15
CA ARG A 84 7.05 -1.51 -0.28
C ARG A 84 8.28 -1.54 0.63
N ARG A 85 8.07 -1.61 1.93
CA ARG A 85 9.11 -1.70 2.96
C ARG A 85 9.93 -2.98 2.81
N ARG A 86 9.29 -4.10 2.52
CA ARG A 86 9.96 -5.39 2.23
C ARG A 86 10.84 -5.30 0.99
N ARG A 87 10.34 -4.73 -0.11
CA ARG A 87 11.15 -4.51 -1.33
C ARG A 87 12.33 -3.59 -1.06
N CYS A 88 12.10 -2.49 -0.35
CA CYS A 88 13.14 -1.55 0.05
C CYS A 88 14.23 -2.26 0.88
N ARG A 89 13.84 -3.03 1.90
CA ARG A 89 14.77 -3.83 2.72
C ARG A 89 15.59 -4.82 1.89
N ARG A 90 14.97 -5.60 1.00
CA ARG A 90 15.69 -6.53 0.11
C ARG A 90 16.69 -5.79 -0.77
N SER A 91 16.29 -4.68 -1.38
CA SER A 91 17.21 -3.87 -2.20
C SER A 91 18.37 -3.32 -1.38
N LEU A 92 18.13 -2.94 -0.13
CA LEU A 92 19.13 -2.34 0.75
C LEU A 92 20.10 -3.40 1.31
N LYS A 93 19.61 -4.62 1.62
CA LYS A 93 20.44 -5.79 1.95
C LYS A 93 21.39 -6.12 0.79
N LYS A 94 20.86 -6.19 -0.43
CA LYS A 94 21.67 -6.44 -1.64
C LYS A 94 22.71 -5.35 -1.85
N LEU A 95 22.32 -4.08 -1.69
CA LEU A 95 23.22 -2.94 -1.77
C LEU A 95 24.32 -2.98 -0.70
N ARG A 96 23.98 -3.43 0.50
CA ARG A 96 24.94 -3.59 1.59
C ARG A 96 25.91 -4.74 1.34
N SER A 97 25.42 -5.90 0.90
CA SER A 97 26.27 -7.05 0.59
C SER A 97 27.20 -6.76 -0.59
N THR A 98 26.75 -5.96 -1.57
CA THR A 98 27.64 -5.50 -2.63
C THR A 98 28.64 -4.49 -2.06
N LEU A 99 28.21 -3.34 -1.50
CA LEU A 99 29.11 -2.25 -1.09
C LEU A 99 30.04 -2.56 0.10
N LEU A 100 29.62 -3.39 1.06
CA LEU A 100 30.35 -3.65 2.32
C LEU A 100 30.80 -5.11 2.47
N GLY A 101 30.44 -5.99 1.53
CA GLY A 101 30.78 -7.41 1.58
C GLY A 101 32.01 -7.73 0.76
N ASP A 102 31.82 -7.93 -0.54
CA ASP A 102 32.88 -8.35 -1.47
C ASP A 102 33.24 -7.20 -2.43
N PRO A 103 34.49 -6.72 -2.42
CA PRO A 103 34.92 -5.65 -3.30
C PRO A 103 34.76 -6.00 -4.79
N CYS A 104 34.95 -7.26 -5.17
CA CYS A 104 34.79 -7.67 -6.57
C CYS A 104 33.32 -7.63 -7.02
N ALA A 105 32.40 -8.04 -6.15
CA ALA A 105 30.97 -7.93 -6.41
C ALA A 105 30.48 -6.46 -6.45
N THR A 106 31.17 -5.57 -5.74
CA THR A 106 30.92 -4.12 -5.81
C THR A 106 31.24 -3.58 -7.19
N ASP A 107 32.41 -3.94 -7.73
CA ASP A 107 32.88 -3.46 -9.04
C ASP A 107 31.94 -3.91 -10.16
N ASP A 108 31.50 -5.18 -10.15
CA ASP A 108 30.54 -5.69 -11.13
C ASP A 108 29.17 -4.98 -11.03
N ALA A 109 28.69 -4.73 -9.80
CA ALA A 109 27.44 -4.00 -9.56
C ALA A 109 27.55 -2.54 -10.04
N ILE A 110 28.69 -1.88 -9.82
CA ILE A 110 28.96 -0.53 -10.32
C ILE A 110 28.98 -0.53 -11.85
N VAL A 111 29.67 -1.48 -12.48
CA VAL A 111 29.70 -1.62 -13.94
C VAL A 111 28.29 -1.82 -14.51
N GLN A 112 27.45 -2.62 -13.85
CA GLN A 112 26.06 -2.84 -14.25
C GLN A 112 25.22 -1.56 -14.11
N LEU A 113 25.35 -0.84 -12.99
CA LEU A 113 24.70 0.45 -12.76
C LEU A 113 25.13 1.52 -13.78
N MET A 114 26.41 1.52 -14.16
CA MET A 114 26.95 2.43 -15.18
C MET A 114 26.45 2.09 -16.59
N ARG A 115 26.13 0.83 -16.87
CA ARG A 115 25.49 0.43 -18.15
C ARG A 115 24.03 0.90 -18.22
N GLU A 116 23.35 1.01 -17.09
CA GLU A 116 21.96 1.45 -16.99
C GLU A 116 21.86 2.89 -16.43
N GLN A 117 22.26 3.89 -17.22
CA GLN A 117 22.28 5.29 -16.77
C GLN A 117 20.95 5.81 -16.19
N SER A 118 19.81 5.34 -16.68
CA SER A 118 18.50 5.74 -16.17
C SER A 118 18.23 5.24 -14.74
N SER A 119 18.64 4.01 -14.42
CA SER A 119 18.47 3.44 -13.08
C SER A 119 19.44 4.09 -12.09
N ALA A 120 20.65 4.43 -12.53
CA ALA A 120 21.62 5.19 -11.75
C ALA A 120 21.10 6.57 -11.34
N LEU A 121 20.47 7.31 -12.26
CA LEU A 121 19.90 8.63 -11.97
C LEU A 121 18.71 8.55 -11.00
N ALA A 122 17.78 7.64 -11.23
CA ALA A 122 16.63 7.43 -10.33
C ALA A 122 17.08 7.05 -8.91
N PHE A 123 18.12 6.22 -8.81
CA PHE A 123 18.70 5.84 -7.52
C PHE A 123 19.41 7.02 -6.83
N ALA A 124 20.17 7.83 -7.58
CA ALA A 124 20.81 9.02 -7.05
C ALA A 124 19.79 10.04 -6.52
N ASP A 125 18.66 10.21 -7.21
CA ASP A 125 17.56 11.08 -6.76
C ASP A 125 16.91 10.55 -5.48
N MET A 126 16.67 9.23 -5.40
CA MET A 126 16.15 8.59 -4.20
C MET A 126 17.06 8.78 -2.97
N ILE A 127 18.38 8.62 -3.15
CA ILE A 127 19.36 8.87 -2.09
C ILE A 127 19.35 10.34 -1.70
N ARG A 128 19.25 11.25 -2.66
CA ARG A 128 19.26 12.69 -2.40
C ARG A 128 18.05 13.14 -1.58
N GLU A 129 16.88 12.58 -1.84
CA GLU A 129 15.64 12.92 -1.12
C GLU A 129 15.59 12.28 0.27
N ASN A 130 16.19 11.10 0.46
CA ASN A 130 16.04 10.30 1.68
C ASN A 130 17.38 9.86 2.30
N SER A 131 18.44 10.65 2.13
CA SER A 131 19.83 10.28 2.46
C SER A 131 19.98 9.74 3.88
N ASP A 132 19.33 10.40 4.83
CA ASP A 132 19.49 10.12 6.25
C ASP A 132 18.86 8.78 6.63
N GLN A 133 17.69 8.46 6.05
CA GLN A 133 17.05 7.16 6.27
C GLN A 133 17.85 6.03 5.62
N VAL A 134 18.34 6.26 4.39
CA VAL A 134 19.14 5.26 3.66
C VAL A 134 20.43 4.93 4.41
N MET A 135 21.16 5.96 4.86
CA MET A 135 22.40 5.77 5.64
C MET A 135 22.13 5.09 6.98
N LYS A 136 21.02 5.44 7.65
CA LYS A 136 20.64 4.82 8.93
C LYS A 136 20.30 3.34 8.76
N LEU A 137 19.64 2.96 7.66
CA LEU A 137 19.35 1.57 7.32
C LEU A 137 20.61 0.79 6.92
N LEU A 138 21.56 1.41 6.21
CA LEU A 138 22.84 0.78 5.83
C LEU A 138 23.72 0.46 7.06
N VAL A 139 23.72 1.34 8.06
CA VAL A 139 24.52 1.20 9.27
C VAL A 139 23.82 0.35 10.34
N ALA A 140 22.48 0.34 10.37
CA ALA A 140 21.72 -0.50 11.29
C ALA A 140 22.14 -1.96 11.12
N ARG A 141 22.84 -2.49 12.13
CA ARG A 141 23.31 -3.88 12.16
C ARG A 141 22.09 -4.75 12.45
N GLU A 142 21.63 -5.50 11.46
CA GLU A 142 20.53 -6.46 11.62
C GLU A 142 21.06 -7.71 12.36
N ASP A 143 21.40 -7.54 13.63
CA ASP A 143 21.82 -8.62 14.53
C ASP A 143 20.59 -9.28 15.22
N SER A 144 19.40 -9.24 14.62
CA SER A 144 18.24 -9.95 15.18
C SER A 144 18.10 -11.33 14.56
N GLU A 145 18.50 -12.36 15.30
CA GLU A 145 18.33 -13.79 14.96
C GLU A 145 16.93 -14.16 14.47
N ALA A 146 15.91 -13.37 14.83
CA ALA A 146 14.54 -13.49 14.34
C ALA A 146 14.39 -13.36 12.81
N GLU A 147 15.19 -12.55 12.13
CA GLU A 147 15.06 -12.36 10.66
C GLU A 147 15.66 -13.53 9.86
N VAL A 148 16.69 -14.20 10.39
CA VAL A 148 17.29 -15.38 9.74
C VAL A 148 16.32 -16.56 9.73
N LEU A 149 15.50 -16.69 10.77
CA LEU A 149 14.45 -17.70 10.84
C LEU A 149 13.31 -17.43 9.84
N GLU A 150 12.91 -16.16 9.67
CA GLU A 150 11.90 -15.77 8.69
C GLU A 150 12.35 -16.07 7.25
N GLU A 151 13.62 -15.83 6.93
CA GLU A 151 14.18 -16.08 5.59
C GLU A 151 14.31 -17.59 5.28
N GLN A 152 14.64 -18.42 6.29
CA GLN A 152 14.65 -19.89 6.14
C GLN A 152 13.26 -20.48 5.97
N VAL A 153 12.24 -19.93 6.63
CA VAL A 153 10.85 -20.38 6.45
C VAL A 153 10.34 -19.99 5.06
N GLU A 154 10.71 -18.81 4.55
CA GLU A 154 10.32 -18.36 3.22
C GLU A 154 10.93 -19.19 2.09
N LEU A 155 12.23 -19.55 2.18
CA LEU A 155 12.87 -20.42 1.19
C LEU A 155 12.23 -21.81 1.11
N LYS A 156 11.85 -22.38 2.26
CA LYS A 156 11.13 -23.66 2.31
C LYS A 156 9.76 -23.61 1.65
N LEU A 157 9.01 -22.53 1.84
CA LEU A 157 7.70 -22.36 1.21
C LEU A 157 7.77 -22.26 -0.31
N THR A 158 8.80 -21.59 -0.85
CA THR A 158 8.99 -21.51 -2.31
C THR A 158 9.47 -22.81 -2.95
N GLU A 159 10.23 -23.64 -2.23
CA GLU A 159 10.63 -24.96 -2.73
C GLU A 159 9.45 -25.95 -2.79
N GLU A 160 8.50 -25.85 -1.83
CA GLU A 160 7.29 -26.70 -1.82
C GLU A 160 6.30 -26.34 -2.96
N GLU A 161 6.24 -25.08 -3.41
CA GLU A 161 5.39 -24.67 -4.54
C GLU A 161 5.95 -25.08 -5.91
N GLU A 162 7.28 -25.20 -6.07
CA GLU A 162 7.89 -25.64 -7.34
C GLU A 162 7.84 -27.17 -7.55
N GLU A 163 7.72 -27.97 -6.49
CA GLU A 163 7.57 -29.43 -6.61
C GLU A 163 6.17 -29.89 -7.06
N GLU A 164 5.12 -29.08 -6.88
CA GLU A 164 3.77 -29.45 -7.35
C GLU A 164 3.56 -29.24 -8.85
N GLU A 165 4.33 -28.37 -9.51
CA GLU A 165 4.24 -28.09 -10.96
C GLU A 165 5.05 -29.09 -11.82
N ALA A 166 5.90 -29.92 -11.21
CA ALA A 166 6.76 -30.88 -11.94
C ALA A 166 6.11 -32.26 -12.19
N SER A 167 4.83 -32.43 -11.87
CA SER A 167 4.14 -33.74 -11.93
C SER A 167 3.03 -33.86 -12.98
N ASP A 168 2.86 -32.89 -13.89
CA ASP A 168 1.94 -33.05 -15.04
C ASP A 168 2.71 -33.34 -16.34
N GLU A 169 2.30 -34.42 -16.97
CA GLU A 169 3.04 -35.20 -17.95
C GLU A 169 3.03 -34.60 -19.37
N GLY A 170 3.99 -34.99 -20.23
CA GLY A 170 3.73 -34.88 -21.67
C GLY A 170 4.92 -34.93 -22.64
N ASP A 171 5.46 -36.13 -22.82
CA ASP A 171 5.98 -36.65 -24.11
C ASP A 171 7.30 -36.08 -24.71
N ILE A 172 8.33 -36.89 -24.55
CA ILE A 172 9.69 -36.77 -25.05
C ILE A 172 9.76 -37.39 -26.45
N SER A 173 10.06 -36.58 -27.46
CA SER A 173 10.57 -37.07 -28.76
C SER A 173 12.01 -36.59 -28.98
N PRO A 174 13.02 -37.48 -28.97
CA PRO A 174 14.41 -37.12 -29.24
C PRO A 174 14.69 -37.15 -30.74
N ALA A 175 14.84 -35.97 -31.36
CA ALA A 175 15.31 -35.85 -32.74
C ALA A 175 16.82 -35.59 -32.80
N SER A 176 17.56 -36.71 -32.81
CA SER A 176 18.70 -37.02 -33.69
C SER A 176 19.60 -35.87 -34.20
N SER A 177 20.83 -35.86 -33.68
CA SER A 177 22.14 -35.72 -34.35
C SER A 177 22.22 -35.26 -35.82
N ALA A 178 22.99 -34.19 -36.05
CA ALA A 178 23.95 -33.99 -37.15
C ALA A 178 24.82 -32.77 -36.76
N GLU A 179 26.02 -32.91 -36.20
CA GLU A 179 27.28 -33.29 -36.87
C GLU A 179 27.53 -32.54 -38.18
N SER A 180 28.18 -31.38 -38.10
CA SER A 180 29.05 -30.87 -39.17
C SER A 180 30.02 -29.82 -38.64
N SER A 181 31.25 -30.27 -38.40
CA SER A 181 32.47 -29.47 -38.26
C SER A 181 32.91 -28.84 -39.61
N PRO A 182 33.92 -27.93 -39.61
CA PRO A 182 34.09 -26.83 -40.58
C PRO A 182 34.96 -27.19 -41.81
N PRO A 183 35.19 -26.24 -42.74
CA PRO A 183 36.57 -25.74 -42.87
C PRO A 183 36.75 -24.26 -43.28
N SER A 184 37.89 -23.72 -42.82
CA SER A 184 38.88 -22.82 -43.45
C SER A 184 38.46 -21.70 -44.42
N ASN A 185 38.84 -20.46 -44.09
CA ASN A 185 40.06 -19.82 -44.64
C ASN A 185 40.50 -18.61 -43.80
#